data_AF-A0A3E1K4T7-F1
#
_entry.id   AF-A0A3E1K4T7-F1
#
_cell.length_a   1.000
_cell.length_b   1.000
_cell.length_c   1.000
_cell.angle_alpha   90.00
_cell.angle_beta   90.00
_cell.angle_gamma   90.00
#
_symmetry.space_group_name_H-M   'P 1'
#
loop_
_entity.id
_entity.type
_entity.pdbx_description
1 polymer ?
#
loop_
_entity_poly.entity_id
_entity_poly.type
_entity_poly.pdbx_seq_one_letter_code
_entity_poly.pdbx_strand_id
1 'polypeptide(L)'
;MLLLAACQQPAEERSADEIVQERAQARWDALVNEEFAAAWEYYTPGYRQMSPQDAFAADMSARPVQWNAATVVSAQCQEAESKCTVLTEVTYQPGGGAEELRNVEITRDLEEQWILMDGQWWYAAN
;
A
#
# COMPACT_ATOMS: atom_id res chain seq x y z
N MET A 1 -1.01 40.61 -36.43
CA MET A 1 -1.15 39.22 -35.97
C MET A 1 -0.94 39.22 -34.46
N LEU A 2 -2.03 39.25 -33.69
CA LEU A 2 -1.96 39.00 -32.25
C LEU A 2 -1.76 37.49 -32.07
N LEU A 3 -0.59 37.09 -31.59
CA LEU A 3 -0.36 35.74 -31.09
C LEU A 3 -1.00 35.66 -29.72
N LEU A 4 -2.15 34.97 -29.65
CA LEU A 4 -2.77 34.57 -28.40
C LEU A 4 -1.81 33.59 -27.69
N ALA A 5 -1.11 34.09 -26.68
CA ALA A 5 -0.46 33.23 -25.69
C ALA A 5 -1.58 32.50 -24.94
N ALA A 6 -1.85 31.26 -25.33
CA ALA A 6 -2.60 30.34 -24.51
C ALA A 6 -1.75 30.07 -23.26
N CYS A 7 -2.14 30.62 -22.11
CA CYS A 7 -1.67 30.10 -20.84
C CYS A 7 -2.18 28.66 -20.73
N GLN A 8 -1.33 27.69 -21.06
CA GLN A 8 -1.46 26.35 -20.52
C GLN A 8 -1.34 26.51 -19.00
N GLN A 9 -2.46 26.52 -18.29
CA GLN A 9 -2.44 26.27 -16.85
C GLN A 9 -1.85 24.87 -16.69
N PRO A 10 -0.78 24.68 -15.89
CA PRO A 10 -0.41 23.33 -15.51
C PRO A 10 -1.65 22.74 -14.83
N ALA A 11 -2.15 21.62 -15.36
CA ALA A 11 -3.00 20.76 -14.54
C ALA A 11 -2.19 20.49 -13.27
N GLU A 12 -2.81 20.60 -12.09
CA GLU A 12 -2.16 20.24 -10.82
C GLU A 12 -1.70 18.78 -10.92
N GLU A 13 -0.44 18.58 -11.31
CA GLU A 13 0.20 17.26 -11.29
C GLU A 13 0.29 16.86 -9.83
N ARG A 14 -0.50 15.86 -9.44
CA ARG A 14 -0.47 15.31 -8.08
C ARG A 14 0.95 14.87 -7.74
N SER A 15 1.40 15.18 -6.54
CA SER A 15 2.74 14.78 -6.09
C SER A 15 2.86 13.27 -6.00
N ALA A 16 4.09 12.73 -6.15
CA ALA A 16 4.35 11.31 -5.94
C ALA A 16 3.92 10.87 -4.53
N ASP A 17 4.13 11.71 -3.52
CA ASP A 17 3.70 11.45 -2.14
C ASP A 17 2.18 11.19 -2.07
N GLU A 18 1.36 12.09 -2.62
CA GLU A 18 -0.10 11.93 -2.65
C GLU A 18 -0.55 10.69 -3.43
N ILE A 19 0.11 10.39 -4.55
CA ILE A 19 -0.20 9.20 -5.38
C ILE A 19 0.10 7.93 -4.59
N VAL A 20 1.27 7.85 -3.95
CA VAL A 20 1.68 6.67 -3.20
C VAL A 20 0.85 6.51 -1.93
N GLN A 21 0.49 7.60 -1.23
CA GLN A 21 -0.39 7.55 -0.06
C GLN A 21 -1.73 6.92 -0.39
N GLU A 22 -2.42 7.39 -1.44
CA GLU A 22 -3.71 6.84 -1.83
C GLU A 22 -3.61 5.37 -2.24
N ARG A 23 -2.57 5.00 -2.98
CA ARG A 23 -2.36 3.61 -3.40
C ARG A 23 -2.04 2.70 -2.22
N ALA A 24 -1.28 3.18 -1.25
CA ALA A 24 -0.97 2.45 -0.04
C ALA A 24 -2.21 2.27 0.84
N GLN A 25 -3.03 3.30 0.98
CA GLN A 25 -4.28 3.22 1.70
C GLN A 25 -5.22 2.22 1.03
N ALA A 26 -5.41 2.29 -0.28
CA ALA A 26 -6.27 1.37 -1.01
C ALA A 26 -5.80 -0.11 -0.90
N ARG A 27 -4.49 -0.35 -0.88
CA ARG A 27 -3.94 -1.69 -0.61
C ARG A 27 -4.32 -2.18 0.78
N TRP A 28 -4.17 -1.34 1.79
CA TRP A 28 -4.50 -1.66 3.17
C TRP A 28 -5.99 -1.84 3.40
N ASP A 29 -6.83 -1.01 2.79
CA ASP A 29 -8.28 -1.16 2.82
C ASP A 29 -8.70 -2.52 2.25
N ALA A 30 -8.07 -2.96 1.16
CA ALA A 30 -8.30 -4.30 0.62
C ALA A 30 -7.86 -5.41 1.59
N LEU A 31 -6.74 -5.25 2.30
CA LEU A 31 -6.29 -6.22 3.31
C LEU A 31 -7.24 -6.29 4.52
N VAL A 32 -7.70 -5.14 5.02
CA VAL A 32 -8.63 -5.03 6.15
C VAL A 32 -10.01 -5.61 5.79
N ASN A 33 -10.46 -5.43 4.55
CA ASN A 33 -11.74 -5.98 4.07
C ASN A 33 -11.63 -7.44 3.57
N GLU A 34 -10.49 -8.11 3.79
CA GLU A 34 -10.22 -9.48 3.32
C GLU A 34 -10.32 -9.66 1.78
N GLU A 35 -10.19 -8.56 1.03
CA GLU A 35 -10.17 -8.51 -0.44
C GLU A 35 -8.75 -8.82 -0.96
N PHE A 36 -8.19 -9.97 -0.56
CA PHE A 36 -6.78 -10.31 -0.81
C PHE A 36 -6.38 -10.30 -2.28
N ALA A 37 -7.30 -10.70 -3.17
CA ALA A 37 -7.08 -10.64 -4.61
C ALA A 37 -6.84 -9.20 -5.11
N ALA A 38 -7.55 -8.21 -4.55
CA ALA A 38 -7.37 -6.79 -4.88
C ALA A 38 -6.09 -6.24 -4.24
N ALA A 39 -5.80 -6.59 -2.98
CA ALA A 39 -4.56 -6.20 -2.32
C ALA A 39 -3.32 -6.67 -3.08
N TRP A 40 -3.37 -7.87 -3.66
CA TRP A 40 -2.30 -8.45 -4.48
C TRP A 40 -1.94 -7.58 -5.70
N GLU A 41 -2.88 -6.85 -6.28
CA GLU A 41 -2.65 -6.04 -7.48
C GLU A 41 -1.67 -4.88 -7.27
N TYR A 42 -1.46 -4.46 -6.02
CA TYR A 42 -0.54 -3.37 -5.67
C TYR A 42 0.92 -3.83 -5.57
N TYR A 43 1.17 -5.14 -5.50
CA TYR A 43 2.53 -5.69 -5.37
C TYR A 43 3.30 -5.59 -6.68
N THR A 44 4.63 -5.49 -6.57
CA THR A 44 5.52 -5.45 -7.73
C THR A 44 5.23 -6.58 -8.74
N PRO A 45 5.38 -6.33 -10.05
CA PRO A 45 5.28 -7.39 -11.06
C PRO A 45 6.25 -8.55 -10.80
N GLY A 46 7.43 -8.28 -10.24
CA GLY A 46 8.39 -9.30 -9.81
C GLY A 46 7.81 -10.23 -8.72
N TYR A 47 7.23 -9.65 -7.67
CA TYR A 47 6.56 -10.43 -6.62
C TYR A 47 5.41 -11.27 -7.18
N ARG A 48 4.56 -10.67 -8.02
CA ARG A 48 3.38 -11.33 -8.61
C ARG A 48 3.71 -12.50 -9.53
N GLN A 49 4.91 -12.53 -10.13
CA GLN A 49 5.38 -13.70 -10.89
C GLN A 49 5.73 -14.89 -9.98
N MET A 50 6.17 -14.62 -8.76
CA MET A 50 6.60 -15.65 -7.79
C MET A 50 5.48 -16.09 -6.85
N SER A 51 4.51 -15.21 -6.59
CA SER A 51 3.36 -15.44 -5.73
C SER A 51 2.07 -15.25 -6.55
N PRO A 52 1.55 -16.32 -7.17
CA PRO A 52 0.28 -16.26 -7.89
C PRO A 52 -0.86 -15.78 -6.97
N GLN A 53 -1.84 -15.08 -7.53
CA GLN A 53 -2.93 -14.44 -6.77
C GLN A 53 -3.63 -15.40 -5.79
N ASP A 54 -4.00 -16.60 -6.23
CA ASP A 54 -4.67 -17.60 -5.36
C ASP A 54 -3.78 -18.06 -4.20
N ALA A 55 -2.49 -18.23 -4.45
CA ALA A 55 -1.52 -18.62 -3.42
C ALA A 55 -1.32 -17.48 -2.41
N PHE A 56 -1.27 -16.23 -2.87
CA PHE A 56 -1.23 -15.06 -2.01
C PHE A 56 -2.49 -14.94 -1.15
N ALA A 57 -3.67 -15.11 -1.74
CA ALA A 57 -4.92 -15.04 -1.01
C ALA A 57 -5.01 -16.15 0.05
N ALA A 58 -4.62 -17.37 -0.30
CA ALA A 58 -4.55 -18.48 0.64
C ALA A 58 -3.56 -18.23 1.79
N ASP A 59 -2.37 -17.68 1.50
CA ASP A 59 -1.39 -17.29 2.53
C ASP A 59 -1.99 -16.25 3.47
N MET A 60 -2.56 -15.17 2.93
CA MET A 60 -3.12 -14.08 3.72
C MET A 60 -4.27 -14.55 4.61
N SER A 61 -5.19 -15.37 4.09
CA SER A 61 -6.29 -15.95 4.88
C SER A 61 -5.83 -16.92 5.96
N ALA A 62 -4.67 -17.56 5.79
CA ALA A 62 -4.12 -18.49 6.76
C ALA A 62 -3.29 -17.82 7.87
N ARG A 63 -3.02 -16.51 7.77
CA ARG A 63 -2.23 -15.80 8.78
C ARG A 63 -2.98 -15.77 10.11
N PRO A 64 -2.30 -16.05 11.24
CA PRO A 64 -2.92 -15.99 12.56
C PRO A 64 -3.01 -14.53 13.05
N VAL A 65 -3.46 -13.63 12.18
CA VAL A 65 -3.60 -12.19 12.41
C VAL A 65 -4.86 -11.73 11.70
N GLN A 66 -5.69 -10.98 12.41
CA GLN A 66 -6.82 -10.25 11.84
C GLN A 66 -6.46 -8.76 11.79
N TRP A 67 -6.48 -8.16 10.60
CA TRP A 67 -6.29 -6.72 10.44
C TRP A 67 -7.61 -6.01 10.71
N ASN A 68 -7.62 -5.09 11.67
CA ASN A 68 -8.83 -4.38 12.06
C ASN A 68 -8.90 -2.97 11.46
N ALA A 69 -7.75 -2.31 11.34
CA ALA A 69 -7.63 -0.98 10.76
C ALA A 69 -6.22 -0.74 10.26
N ALA A 70 -6.09 0.14 9.27
CA ALA A 70 -4.82 0.64 8.79
C ALA A 70 -5.00 2.07 8.27
N THR A 71 -4.12 2.97 8.69
CA THR A 71 -4.12 4.39 8.30
C THR A 71 -2.74 4.76 7.77
N VAL A 72 -2.68 5.18 6.51
CA VAL A 72 -1.45 5.73 5.94
C VAL A 72 -1.22 7.12 6.53
N VAL A 73 -0.12 7.28 7.26
CA VAL A 73 0.24 8.49 8.00
C VAL A 73 1.00 9.47 7.11
N SER A 74 1.97 8.96 6.34
CA SER A 74 2.81 9.79 5.46
C SER A 74 3.42 8.97 4.33
N ALA A 75 3.77 9.62 3.22
CA ALA A 75 4.70 9.10 2.23
C ALA A 75 5.83 10.11 2.03
N GLN A 76 7.02 9.60 1.76
CA GLN A 76 8.24 10.39 1.50
C GLN A 76 8.90 9.81 0.25
N CYS A 77 8.58 10.39 -0.90
CA CYS A 77 9.03 9.91 -2.19
C CYS A 77 10.29 10.65 -2.66
N GLN A 78 11.28 9.86 -3.06
CA GLN A 78 12.50 10.31 -3.70
C GLN A 78 12.40 9.91 -5.18
N GLU A 79 11.71 10.73 -5.98
CA GLU A 79 11.43 10.40 -7.39
C GLU A 79 12.70 10.14 -8.21
N ALA A 80 13.77 10.90 -7.95
CA ALA A 80 15.08 10.70 -8.57
C ALA A 80 15.66 9.29 -8.31
N GLU A 81 15.25 8.65 -7.22
CA GLU A 81 15.66 7.30 -6.82
C GLU A 81 14.59 6.24 -7.13
N SER A 82 13.43 6.66 -7.69
CA SER A 82 12.29 5.77 -7.97
C SER A 82 11.84 4.98 -6.73
N LYS A 83 11.95 5.59 -5.55
CA LYS A 83 11.64 4.99 -4.24
C LYS A 83 10.77 5.90 -3.40
N CYS A 84 9.92 5.31 -2.58
CA CYS A 84 9.12 6.02 -1.62
C CYS A 84 8.96 5.20 -0.35
N THR A 85 9.13 5.85 0.80
CA THR A 85 8.89 5.26 2.12
C THR A 85 7.52 5.71 2.61
N VAL A 86 6.66 4.76 2.96
CA VAL A 86 5.31 5.02 3.48
C VAL A 86 5.24 4.58 4.93
N LEU A 87 4.76 5.45 5.80
CA LEU A 87 4.46 5.14 7.19
C LEU A 87 2.98 4.81 7.30
N THR A 88 2.65 3.62 7.81
CA THR A 88 1.27 3.20 8.07
C THR A 88 1.10 2.78 9.51
N GLU A 89 0.11 3.34 10.20
CA GLU A 89 -0.34 2.84 11.50
C GLU A 89 -1.33 1.69 11.26
N VAL A 90 -1.04 0.50 11.80
CA VAL A 90 -1.87 -0.69 11.61
C VAL A 90 -2.30 -1.24 12.96
N THR A 91 -3.61 -1.48 13.10
CA THR A 91 -4.23 -2.14 14.25
C THR A 91 -4.64 -3.55 13.86
N TYR A 92 -4.18 -4.54 14.61
CA TYR A 92 -4.47 -5.94 14.37
C TYR A 92 -4.67 -6.72 15.67
N GLN A 93 -5.30 -7.89 15.56
CA GLN A 93 -5.50 -8.84 16.64
C GLN A 93 -4.85 -10.18 16.30
N PRO A 94 -4.15 -10.84 17.24
CA PRO A 94 -3.67 -12.21 17.06
C PRO A 94 -4.86 -13.19 16.93
N GLY A 95 -4.94 -13.89 15.80
CA GLY A 95 -5.96 -14.93 15.55
C GLY A 95 -5.67 -16.28 16.21
N GLY A 96 -4.46 -16.46 16.76
CA GLY A 96 -3.98 -17.68 17.41
C GLY A 96 -3.42 -17.44 18.82
N GLY A 97 -3.28 -18.53 19.59
CA GLY A 97 -2.76 -18.47 20.97
C GLY A 97 -3.85 -18.61 22.04
N ALA A 98 -3.45 -18.33 23.29
CA ALA A 98 -4.30 -18.39 24.47
C ALA A 98 -5.48 -17.41 24.34
N GLU A 99 -6.64 -17.76 24.90
CA GLU A 99 -7.89 -17.01 24.72
C GLU A 99 -7.76 -15.54 25.14
N GLU A 100 -6.93 -15.28 26.15
CA GLU A 100 -6.64 -13.95 26.69
C GLU A 100 -5.96 -13.02 25.67
N LEU A 101 -5.26 -13.58 24.67
CA LEU A 101 -4.57 -12.80 23.63
C LEU A 101 -5.45 -12.49 22.42
N ARG A 102 -6.54 -13.23 22.22
CA ARG A 102 -7.43 -13.09 21.05
C ARG A 102 -8.22 -11.78 21.04
N ASN A 103 -8.36 -11.14 22.20
CA ASN A 103 -9.10 -9.88 22.35
C ASN A 103 -8.18 -8.66 22.52
N VAL A 104 -6.86 -8.84 22.37
CA VAL A 104 -5.89 -7.75 22.50
C VAL A 104 -5.65 -7.12 21.15
N GLU A 105 -6.04 -5.85 21.01
CA GLU A 105 -5.66 -5.04 19.85
C GLU A 105 -4.22 -4.53 20.02
N ILE A 106 -3.45 -4.67 18.94
CA ILE A 106 -2.08 -4.23 18.86
C ILE A 106 -2.00 -3.20 17.73
N THR A 107 -1.65 -1.97 18.07
CA THR A 107 -1.34 -0.92 17.10
C THR A 107 0.17 -0.77 16.93
N ARG A 108 0.63 -0.72 15.68
CA ARG A 108 2.05 -0.56 15.32
C ARG A 108 2.19 0.31 14.08
N ASP A 109 3.26 1.08 14.06
CA ASP A 109 3.72 1.76 12.87
C ASP A 109 4.56 0.81 12.03
N LEU A 110 4.24 0.74 10.74
CA LEU A 110 4.95 -0.03 9.73
C LEU A 110 5.54 0.93 8.69
N GLU A 111 6.82 0.77 8.41
CA GLU A 111 7.48 1.41 7.27
C GLU A 111 7.45 0.47 6.06
N GLU A 112 6.94 0.99 4.95
CA GLU A 112 6.74 0.27 3.71
C GLU A 112 7.55 0.90 2.59
N GLN A 113 8.06 0.07 1.70
CA GLN A 113 8.80 0.53 0.53
C GLN A 113 7.93 0.43 -0.72
N TRP A 114 7.93 1.51 -1.50
CA TRP A 114 7.25 1.62 -2.78
C TRP A 114 8.27 2.00 -3.84
N ILE A 115 8.16 1.39 -5.03
CA ILE A 115 9.09 1.61 -6.13
C ILE A 115 8.35 2.03 -7.41
N LEU A 116 8.91 3.00 -8.12
CA LEU A 116 8.40 3.46 -9.41
C LEU A 116 8.96 2.57 -10.51
N MET A 117 8.08 1.89 -11.24
CA MET A 117 8.43 1.05 -12.39
C MET A 117 7.41 1.25 -13.50
N ASP A 118 7.89 1.46 -14.73
CA ASP A 118 7.06 1.67 -15.91
C ASP A 118 6.00 2.77 -15.73
N GLY A 119 6.35 3.83 -14.99
CA GLY A 119 5.46 4.97 -14.72
C GLY A 119 4.41 4.74 -13.63
N GLN A 120 4.47 3.62 -12.90
CA GLN A 120 3.55 3.32 -11.80
C GLN A 120 4.29 2.95 -10.51
N TRP A 121 3.76 3.38 -9.37
CA TRP A 121 4.25 3.02 -8.05
C TRP A 121 3.71 1.67 -7.58
N TRP A 122 4.60 0.80 -7.11
CA TRP A 122 4.29 -0.56 -6.66
C TRP A 122 4.79 -0.82 -5.25
N TYR A 123 4.01 -1.54 -4.45
CA TYR A 123 4.43 -1.99 -3.13
C TYR A 123 5.51 -3.07 -3.27
N ALA A 124 6.70 -2.79 -2.71
CA ALA A 124 7.81 -3.71 -2.62
C ALA A 124 7.72 -4.47 -1.28
N ALA A 125 7.18 -5.68 -1.34
CA ALA A 125 7.19 -6.59 -0.20
C ALA A 125 8.63 -6.87 0.24
N ASN A 126 8.90 -6.67 1.53
CA ASN A 126 10.18 -6.98 2.18
C ASN A 126 10.30 -8.46 2.54
#